data_AF-T1EM52-F1
#
_entry.id   AF-T1EM52-F1
#
_cell.length_a   1.000
_cell.length_b   1.000
_cell.length_c   1.000
_cell.angle_alpha   90.00
_cell.angle_beta   90.00
_cell.angle_gamma   90.00
#
_symmetry.space_group_name_H-M   'P 1'
#
loop_
_entity.id
_entity.type
_entity.pdbx_description
1 polymer ?
#
loop_
_entity_poly.entity_id
_entity_poly.type
_entity_poly.pdbx_seq_one_letter_code
_entity_poly.pdbx_strand_id
1 'polypeptide(L)'
;MLKIVLLGDGGVGKSSLMNVYVTERFDPNSSHTIGVEFLKKEITTLNRSEPTVLQIWDTAGQERFKSLRTPFYRGSDACLLTFAVDDDQSFKNLSIWQEEFCKYSKLSNRNCFPFIVIGNKIDVPESERKVTTQQAESWCKEHNMPYFETSAKDVINVDKAFTMAASKAIELETNFNGTIAMNVQGINLNSSQRQQKNDNSGCC
;
A
#
# COMPACT_ATOMS: atom_id res chain seq x y z
N MET A 1 -12.99 -0.19 -4.60
CA MET A 1 -12.23 1.05 -4.34
C MET A 1 -11.06 0.67 -3.48
N LEU A 2 -9.88 1.21 -3.75
CA LEU A 2 -8.66 0.90 -2.98
C LEU A 2 -8.04 2.17 -2.44
N LYS A 3 -7.48 2.10 -1.25
CA LYS A 3 -6.76 3.17 -0.58
C LYS A 3 -5.26 2.89 -0.60
N ILE A 4 -4.50 3.75 -1.28
CA ILE A 4 -3.04 3.71 -1.32
C ILE A 4 -2.51 4.92 -0.56
N VAL A 5 -1.56 4.71 0.36
CA VAL A 5 -0.89 5.79 1.08
C VAL A 5 0.56 5.93 0.63
N LEU A 6 1.04 7.16 0.48
CA LEU A 6 2.45 7.48 0.23
C LEU A 6 3.13 7.90 1.52
N LEU A 7 4.22 7.22 1.88
CA LEU A 7 5.06 7.52 3.04
C LEU A 7 6.52 7.70 2.62
N GLY A 8 7.29 8.40 3.45
CA GLY A 8 8.68 8.75 3.16
C GLY A 8 9.01 10.16 3.65
N ASP A 9 10.29 10.50 3.68
CA ASP A 9 10.80 11.77 4.20
C ASP A 9 10.23 13.00 3.45
N GLY A 10 10.37 14.17 4.06
CA GLY A 10 10.02 15.43 3.41
C GLY A 10 10.89 15.66 2.17
N GLY A 11 10.30 16.13 1.07
CA GLY A 11 11.05 16.50 -0.14
C GLY A 11 11.46 15.34 -1.06
N VAL A 12 11.10 14.09 -0.76
CA VAL A 12 11.39 12.94 -1.64
C VAL A 12 10.51 12.89 -2.90
N GLY A 13 9.45 13.70 -2.98
CA GLY A 13 8.59 13.84 -4.15
C GLY A 13 7.28 13.05 -4.14
N LYS A 14 6.76 12.68 -2.96
CA LYS A 14 5.46 11.98 -2.80
C LYS A 14 4.30 12.73 -3.47
N SER A 15 4.14 14.01 -3.17
CA SER A 15 3.10 14.87 -3.74
C SER A 15 3.25 14.97 -5.26
N SER A 16 4.48 15.11 -5.76
CA SER A 16 4.76 15.13 -7.20
C SER A 16 4.39 13.80 -7.88
N LEU A 17 4.71 12.66 -7.27
CA LEU A 17 4.32 11.33 -7.78
C LEU A 17 2.80 11.18 -7.82
N MET A 18 2.09 11.56 -6.75
CA MET A 18 0.63 11.54 -6.72
C MET A 18 0.03 12.42 -7.82
N ASN A 19 0.48 13.67 -7.94
CA ASN A 19 -0.03 14.62 -8.92
C ASN A 19 0.25 14.19 -10.35
N VAL A 20 1.46 13.73 -10.65
CA VAL A 20 1.84 13.24 -11.98
C VAL A 20 1.05 11.99 -12.34
N TYR A 21 0.83 11.08 -11.39
CA TYR A 21 0.03 9.90 -11.66
C TYR A 21 -1.43 10.25 -12.01
N VAL A 22 -2.01 11.27 -11.38
CA VAL A 22 -3.42 11.65 -11.59
C VAL A 22 -3.61 12.59 -12.77
N THR A 23 -2.70 13.54 -12.97
CA THR A 23 -2.86 14.65 -13.92
C THR A 23 -1.94 14.55 -15.14
N GLU A 24 -0.98 13.63 -15.12
CA GLU A 24 0.09 13.46 -16.14
C GLU A 24 0.95 14.73 -16.32
N ARG A 25 0.93 15.64 -15.34
CA ARG A 25 1.66 16.90 -15.37
C ARG A 25 2.50 17.06 -14.11
N PHE A 26 3.77 17.42 -14.31
CA PHE A 26 4.67 17.78 -13.24
C PHE A 26 4.57 19.28 -12.95
N ASP A 27 4.42 19.63 -11.67
CA ASP A 27 4.48 21.01 -11.19
C ASP A 27 5.80 21.25 -10.43
N PRO A 28 6.73 22.05 -10.96
CA PRO A 28 8.00 22.34 -10.29
C PRO A 28 7.81 23.21 -9.03
N ASN A 29 6.66 23.87 -8.88
CA ASN A 29 6.37 24.75 -7.74
C ASN A 29 5.58 24.05 -6.63
N SER A 30 5.59 22.71 -6.59
CA SER A 30 4.88 21.95 -5.57
C SER A 30 5.35 22.34 -4.16
N SER A 31 4.44 22.88 -3.35
CA SER A 31 4.71 23.24 -1.96
C SER A 31 4.78 22.01 -1.05
N HIS A 32 5.36 22.16 0.14
CA HIS A 32 5.36 21.09 1.14
C HIS A 32 3.94 20.76 1.62
N THR A 33 3.60 19.47 1.66
CA THR A 33 2.35 18.99 2.25
C THR A 33 2.31 19.25 3.75
N ILE A 34 1.25 19.92 4.21
CA ILE A 34 0.93 20.07 5.64
C ILE A 34 -0.20 19.08 5.96
N GLY A 35 0.09 18.07 6.77
CA GLY A 35 -0.88 17.02 7.09
C GLY A 35 -1.02 15.98 5.98
N VAL A 36 -2.17 15.94 5.32
CA VAL A 36 -2.57 14.89 4.37
C VAL A 36 -3.44 15.47 3.26
N GLU A 37 -3.20 15.04 2.03
CA GLU A 37 -4.00 15.34 0.84
C GLU A 37 -4.36 14.03 0.14
N PHE A 38 -5.47 13.98 -0.60
CA PHE A 38 -5.76 12.81 -1.42
C PHE A 38 -6.39 13.17 -2.76
N LEU A 39 -6.06 12.37 -3.78
CA LEU A 39 -6.67 12.43 -5.10
C LEU A 39 -7.32 11.08 -5.45
N LYS A 40 -8.22 11.10 -6.45
CA LYS A 40 -8.86 9.90 -6.98
C LYS A 40 -8.46 9.69 -8.44
N LYS A 41 -8.22 8.43 -8.80
CA LYS A 41 -8.03 8.00 -10.19
C LYS A 41 -8.78 6.70 -10.41
N GLU A 42 -9.53 6.60 -11.50
CA GLU A 42 -10.11 5.33 -11.93
C GLU A 42 -9.07 4.56 -12.75
N ILE A 43 -8.90 3.28 -12.43
CA ILE A 43 -7.96 2.41 -13.12
C ILE A 43 -8.63 1.10 -13.51
N THR A 44 -8.10 0.46 -14.55
CA THR A 44 -8.40 -0.93 -14.89
C THR A 44 -7.13 -1.73 -14.70
N THR A 45 -7.18 -2.82 -13.93
CA THR A 45 -6.04 -3.72 -13.73
C THR A 45 -6.28 -5.02 -14.49
N LEU A 46 -5.22 -5.73 -14.86
CA LEU A 46 -5.37 -7.05 -15.52
C LEU A 46 -6.08 -8.07 -14.62
N ASN A 47 -6.05 -7.86 -13.31
CA ASN A 47 -6.59 -8.77 -12.30
C ASN A 47 -8.10 -8.57 -12.05
N ARG A 48 -8.72 -7.56 -12.66
CA ARG A 48 -10.14 -7.22 -12.44
C ARG A 48 -10.76 -6.64 -13.71
N SER A 49 -11.86 -7.22 -14.17
CA SER A 49 -12.59 -6.74 -15.36
C SER A 49 -13.23 -5.37 -15.16
N GLU A 50 -13.72 -5.10 -13.95
CA GLU A 50 -14.39 -3.85 -13.61
C GLU A 50 -13.41 -2.75 -13.17
N PRO A 51 -13.60 -1.50 -13.62
CA PRO A 51 -12.84 -0.37 -13.16
C PRO A 51 -12.87 -0.23 -11.64
N THR A 52 -11.75 0.18 -11.06
CA THR A 52 -11.59 0.41 -9.63
C THR A 52 -11.08 1.81 -9.38
N VAL A 53 -11.74 2.53 -8.47
CA VAL A 53 -11.28 3.83 -8.00
C VAL A 53 -10.14 3.65 -7.00
N LEU A 54 -8.98 4.21 -7.31
CA LEU A 54 -7.89 4.44 -6.36
C LEU A 54 -8.12 5.75 -5.62
N GLN A 55 -8.02 5.71 -4.29
CA GLN A 55 -7.81 6.87 -3.45
C GLN A 55 -6.33 6.90 -3.07
N ILE A 56 -5.63 7.94 -3.50
CA ILE A 56 -4.20 8.09 -3.29
C ILE A 56 -3.99 9.15 -2.24
N TRP A 57 -3.41 8.76 -1.11
CA TRP A 57 -3.23 9.61 0.06
C TRP A 57 -1.77 10.03 0.17
N ASP A 58 -1.49 11.30 -0.15
CA ASP A 58 -0.20 11.94 0.10
C ASP A 58 -0.12 12.39 1.56
N THR A 59 1.06 12.24 2.17
CA THR A 59 1.26 12.55 3.60
C THR A 59 2.49 13.42 3.82
N ALA A 60 2.45 14.24 4.87
CA ALA A 60 3.59 15.04 5.27
C ALA A 60 4.76 14.16 5.77
N GLY A 61 5.91 14.27 5.09
CA GLY A 61 7.11 13.49 5.39
C GLY A 61 8.00 14.05 6.50
N GLN A 62 7.68 15.23 7.05
CA GLN A 62 8.41 15.77 8.20
C GLN A 62 7.95 15.03 9.46
N GLU A 63 8.83 14.86 10.46
CA GLU A 63 8.34 14.78 11.85
C GLU A 63 7.58 16.09 12.19
N ARG A 64 7.29 16.55 13.40
CA ARG A 64 6.37 17.68 13.68
C ARG A 64 4.93 17.55 13.15
N PHE A 65 4.67 16.84 12.04
CA PHE A 65 3.36 16.59 11.43
C PHE A 65 2.90 15.12 11.59
N LYS A 66 3.64 14.31 12.36
CA LYS A 66 3.30 12.90 12.61
C LYS A 66 1.90 12.69 13.17
N SER A 67 1.48 13.53 14.12
CA SER A 67 0.14 13.49 14.70
C SER A 67 -0.97 13.77 13.68
N LEU A 68 -0.65 14.49 12.59
CA LEU A 68 -1.61 14.81 11.52
C LEU A 68 -1.74 13.67 10.50
N ARG A 69 -0.68 12.90 10.21
CA ARG A 69 -0.71 11.83 9.19
C ARG A 69 -1.14 10.46 9.70
N THR A 70 -0.75 10.09 10.92
CA THR A 70 -0.93 8.73 11.45
C THR A 70 -2.39 8.25 11.54
N PRO A 71 -3.41 9.11 11.78
CA PRO A 71 -4.81 8.69 11.73
C PRO A 71 -5.24 8.14 10.36
N PHE A 72 -4.56 8.52 9.29
CA PHE A 72 -4.91 8.15 7.92
C PHE A 72 -4.31 6.83 7.45
N TYR A 73 -3.49 6.15 8.25
CA TYR A 73 -2.92 4.85 7.84
C TYR A 73 -3.94 3.72 7.88
N ARG A 74 -4.93 3.81 8.78
CA ARG A 74 -5.96 2.78 8.95
C ARG A 74 -6.80 2.63 7.68
N GLY A 75 -7.06 1.37 7.31
CA GLY A 75 -7.85 1.01 6.14
C GLY A 75 -7.15 1.28 4.80
N SER A 76 -5.83 1.47 4.80
CA SER A 76 -5.05 1.45 3.55
C SER A 76 -4.93 0.01 3.07
N ASP A 77 -5.00 -0.19 1.75
CA ASP A 77 -4.88 -1.49 1.08
C ASP A 77 -3.46 -1.74 0.54
N ALA A 78 -2.69 -0.67 0.32
CA ALA A 78 -1.27 -0.71 0.01
C ALA A 78 -0.54 0.55 0.51
N CYS A 79 0.78 0.46 0.66
CA CYS A 79 1.64 1.58 1.02
C CYS A 79 2.81 1.70 0.03
N LEU A 80 3.01 2.91 -0.50
CA LEU A 80 4.18 3.29 -1.28
C LEU A 80 5.21 3.93 -0.35
N LEU A 81 6.31 3.22 -0.10
CA LEU A 81 7.46 3.71 0.68
C LEU A 81 8.43 4.41 -0.26
N THR A 82 8.52 5.74 -0.17
CA THR A 82 9.25 6.58 -1.12
C THR A 82 10.51 7.16 -0.50
N PHE A 83 11.63 7.03 -1.20
CA PHE A 83 12.86 7.76 -0.93
C PHE A 83 13.31 8.49 -2.21
N ALA A 84 14.31 9.35 -2.10
CA ALA A 84 14.91 9.98 -3.27
C ALA A 84 16.35 9.48 -3.47
N VAL A 85 16.74 9.18 -4.71
CA VAL A 85 18.05 8.56 -5.00
C VAL A 85 19.24 9.48 -4.70
N ASP A 86 19.01 10.78 -4.61
CA ASP A 86 19.94 11.84 -4.18
C ASP A 86 19.99 12.04 -2.65
N ASP A 87 19.25 11.25 -1.88
CA ASP A 87 19.13 11.35 -0.42
C ASP A 87 19.23 9.97 0.28
N ASP A 88 20.45 9.62 0.68
CA ASP A 88 20.76 8.39 1.42
C ASP A 88 20.05 8.30 2.79
N GLN A 89 19.78 9.43 3.45
CA GLN A 89 19.07 9.40 4.73
C GLN A 89 17.62 9.00 4.53
N SER A 90 16.98 9.49 3.47
CA SER A 90 15.60 9.11 3.13
C SER A 90 15.45 7.61 2.86
N PHE A 91 16.48 6.98 2.27
CA PHE A 91 16.52 5.52 2.07
C PHE A 91 16.70 4.75 3.39
N LYS A 92 17.62 5.20 4.25
CA LYS A 92 17.81 4.59 5.58
C LYS A 92 16.56 4.68 6.46
N ASN A 93 15.76 5.72 6.29
CA ASN A 93 14.53 5.93 7.05
C ASN A 93 13.35 5.07 6.59
N LEU A 94 13.45 4.30 5.49
CA LEU A 94 12.34 3.46 5.00
C LEU A 94 11.84 2.45 6.05
N SER A 95 12.74 1.87 6.84
CA SER A 95 12.38 0.96 7.93
C SER A 95 11.54 1.66 9.00
N ILE A 96 11.91 2.89 9.37
CA ILE A 96 11.18 3.73 10.33
C ILE A 96 9.77 4.03 9.82
N TRP A 97 9.64 4.38 8.53
CA TRP A 97 8.34 4.63 7.90
C TRP A 97 7.46 3.38 7.88
N GLN A 98 8.04 2.23 7.55
CA GLN A 98 7.31 0.97 7.55
C GLN A 98 6.84 0.59 8.97
N GLU A 99 7.70 0.72 9.97
CA GLU A 99 7.38 0.45 11.37
C GLU A 99 6.29 1.40 11.89
N GLU A 100 6.38 2.68 11.56
CA GLU A 100 5.35 3.66 11.88
C GLU A 100 4.01 3.29 11.24
N PHE A 101 4.01 2.91 9.95
CA PHE A 101 2.80 2.45 9.28
C PHE A 101 2.20 1.25 10.02
N CYS A 102 2.99 0.21 10.30
CA CYS A 102 2.52 -1.00 10.98
C CYS A 102 1.91 -0.67 12.35
N LYS A 103 2.54 0.22 13.11
CA LYS A 103 2.07 0.63 14.44
C LYS A 103 0.70 1.30 14.41
N TYR A 104 0.48 2.24 13.48
CA TYR A 104 -0.74 3.07 13.49
C TYR A 104 -1.87 2.56 12.57
N SER A 105 -1.56 1.76 11.55
CA SER A 105 -2.56 1.10 10.71
C SER A 105 -3.30 -0.05 11.43
N LYS A 106 -2.72 -0.57 12.52
CA LYS A 106 -3.18 -1.77 13.25
C LYS A 106 -3.22 -3.02 12.36
N LEU A 107 -2.20 -3.20 11.53
CA LEU A 107 -2.05 -4.40 10.70
C LEU A 107 -1.99 -5.66 11.55
N SER A 108 -2.83 -6.64 11.21
CA SER A 108 -2.83 -7.95 11.86
C SER A 108 -1.61 -8.80 11.48
N ASN A 109 -1.09 -8.62 10.25
CA ASN A 109 0.10 -9.31 9.77
C ASN A 109 0.89 -8.41 8.80
N ARG A 110 2.09 -7.97 9.22
CA ARG A 110 3.01 -7.15 8.41
C ARG A 110 3.42 -7.85 7.10
N ASN A 111 3.62 -9.17 7.13
CA ASN A 111 4.18 -9.92 6.01
C ASN A 111 3.20 -10.09 4.85
N CYS A 112 1.90 -9.87 5.09
CA CYS A 112 0.87 -9.97 4.07
C CYS A 112 0.50 -8.60 3.45
N PHE A 113 0.94 -7.49 4.06
CA PHE A 113 0.53 -6.16 3.62
C PHE A 113 1.36 -5.69 2.39
N PRO A 114 0.73 -5.14 1.34
CA PRO A 114 1.43 -4.66 0.16
C PRO A 114 2.25 -3.39 0.43
N PHE A 115 3.55 -3.55 0.64
CA PHE A 115 4.52 -2.46 0.60
C PHE A 115 5.27 -2.47 -0.74
N ILE A 116 5.33 -1.32 -1.39
CA ILE A 116 6.08 -1.12 -2.64
C ILE A 116 7.08 0.01 -2.37
N VAL A 117 8.35 -0.21 -2.73
CA VAL A 117 9.41 0.78 -2.55
C VAL A 117 9.59 1.57 -3.83
N ILE A 118 9.70 2.89 -3.69
CA ILE A 118 9.90 3.83 -4.79
C ILE A 118 11.19 4.61 -4.53
N GLY A 119 12.17 4.43 -5.42
CA GLY A 119 13.33 5.30 -5.54
C GLY A 119 13.03 6.40 -6.54
N ASN A 120 12.69 7.58 -6.06
CA ASN A 120 12.30 8.71 -6.91
C ASN A 120 13.48 9.60 -7.28
N LYS A 121 13.27 10.49 -8.26
CA LYS A 121 14.22 11.48 -8.77
C LYS A 121 15.41 10.87 -9.53
N ILE A 122 15.19 9.80 -10.29
CA ILE A 122 16.26 9.23 -11.14
C ILE A 122 16.71 10.17 -12.28
N ASP A 123 16.04 11.30 -12.46
CA ASP A 123 16.43 12.37 -13.37
C ASP A 123 17.60 13.23 -12.87
N VAL A 124 18.03 13.05 -11.62
CA VAL A 124 19.25 13.71 -11.11
C VAL A 124 20.49 13.16 -11.81
N PRO A 125 21.56 13.98 -11.98
CA PRO A 125 22.83 13.49 -12.49
C PRO A 125 23.37 12.33 -11.65
N GLU A 126 24.02 11.36 -12.29
CA GLU A 126 24.60 10.19 -11.59
C GLU A 126 25.64 10.60 -10.53
N SER A 127 26.31 11.75 -10.68
CA SER A 127 27.22 12.31 -9.68
C SER A 127 26.54 12.76 -8.38
N GLU A 128 25.23 13.02 -8.41
CA GLU A 128 24.43 13.42 -7.25
C GLU A 128 23.68 12.24 -6.62
N ARG A 129 23.62 11.08 -7.31
CA ARG A 129 23.03 9.86 -6.79
C ARG A 129 23.83 9.39 -5.57
N LYS A 130 23.12 9.20 -4.45
CA LYS A 130 23.67 8.67 -3.19
C LYS A 130 23.25 7.24 -2.91
N VAL A 131 22.16 6.78 -3.53
CA VAL A 131 21.65 5.40 -3.39
C VAL A 131 21.70 4.71 -4.74
N THR A 132 22.51 3.67 -4.84
CA THR A 132 22.64 2.87 -6.06
C THR A 132 21.43 1.96 -6.24
N THR A 133 21.10 1.64 -7.49
CA THR A 133 20.03 0.68 -7.82
C THR A 133 20.27 -0.66 -7.13
N GLN A 134 21.51 -1.16 -7.16
CA GLN A 134 21.87 -2.44 -6.53
C GLN A 134 21.66 -2.45 -5.01
N GLN A 135 21.98 -1.34 -4.32
CA GLN A 135 21.76 -1.19 -2.88
C GLN A 135 20.26 -1.24 -2.55
N ALA A 136 19.44 -0.48 -3.29
CA ALA A 136 18.00 -0.46 -3.10
C ALA A 136 17.36 -1.81 -3.41
N GLU A 137 17.73 -2.46 -4.52
CA GLU A 137 17.23 -3.79 -4.90
C GLU A 137 17.57 -4.85 -3.85
N SER A 138 18.80 -4.84 -3.32
CA SER A 138 19.23 -5.80 -2.29
C SER A 138 18.39 -5.66 -1.03
N TRP A 139 18.19 -4.42 -0.56
CA TRP A 139 17.35 -4.14 0.61
C TRP A 139 15.89 -4.58 0.38
N CYS A 140 15.33 -4.26 -0.79
CA CYS A 140 13.96 -4.63 -1.13
C CYS A 140 13.76 -6.15 -1.21
N LYS A 141 14.76 -6.88 -1.74
CA LYS A 141 14.75 -8.34 -1.80
C LYS A 141 14.76 -8.96 -0.40
N GLU A 142 15.57 -8.44 0.52
CA GLU A 142 15.60 -8.88 1.92
C GLU A 142 14.25 -8.68 2.62
N HIS A 143 13.52 -7.63 2.25
CA HIS A 143 12.22 -7.28 2.83
C HIS A 143 11.02 -7.82 2.04
N ASN A 144 11.24 -8.58 0.95
CA ASN A 144 10.22 -9.07 0.03
C ASN A 144 9.27 -7.98 -0.51
N MET A 145 9.83 -6.83 -0.89
CA MET A 145 9.08 -5.71 -1.45
C MET A 145 9.43 -5.47 -2.92
N PRO A 146 8.44 -5.26 -3.81
CA PRO A 146 8.70 -4.74 -5.14
C PRO A 146 9.37 -3.36 -5.08
N TYR A 147 10.33 -3.12 -5.97
CA TYR A 147 11.07 -1.86 -6.09
C TYR A 147 10.88 -1.25 -7.48
N PHE A 148 10.69 0.07 -7.53
CA PHE A 148 10.67 0.84 -8.77
C PHE A 148 11.52 2.09 -8.65
N GLU A 149 12.41 2.28 -9.63
CA GLU A 149 13.03 3.57 -9.89
C GLU A 149 12.09 4.44 -10.72
N THR A 150 11.84 5.65 -10.25
CA THR A 150 10.86 6.58 -10.83
C THR A 150 11.43 7.99 -10.97
N SER A 151 10.90 8.74 -11.93
CA SER A 151 11.02 10.19 -11.96
C SER A 151 9.64 10.77 -12.11
N ALA A 152 9.19 11.52 -11.09
CA ALA A 152 7.98 12.33 -11.22
C ALA A 152 8.15 13.42 -12.29
N LYS A 153 9.34 13.99 -12.42
CA LYS A 153 9.66 15.07 -13.36
C LYS A 153 9.55 14.61 -14.82
N ASP A 154 10.12 13.45 -15.12
CA ASP A 154 10.17 12.89 -16.48
C ASP A 154 9.09 11.82 -16.72
N VAL A 155 8.19 11.62 -15.75
CA VAL A 155 7.08 10.65 -15.79
C VAL A 155 7.56 9.21 -16.02
N ILE A 156 8.74 8.86 -15.49
CA ILE A 156 9.35 7.53 -15.67
C ILE A 156 8.81 6.58 -14.60
N ASN A 157 8.26 5.43 -15.04
CA ASN A 157 7.77 4.32 -14.21
C ASN A 157 6.71 4.65 -13.15
N VAL A 158 6.18 5.89 -13.12
CA VAL A 158 5.16 6.32 -12.16
C VAL A 158 3.93 5.42 -12.25
N ASP A 159 3.37 5.22 -13.45
CA ASP A 159 2.19 4.37 -13.63
C ASP A 159 2.42 2.93 -13.17
N LYS A 160 3.58 2.34 -13.52
CA LYS A 160 3.93 0.97 -13.14
C LYS A 160 3.96 0.77 -11.62
N ALA A 161 4.50 1.73 -10.87
CA ALA A 161 4.57 1.66 -9.42
C ALA A 161 3.18 1.66 -8.77
N PHE A 162 2.28 2.57 -9.19
CA PHE A 162 0.91 2.63 -8.68
C PHE A 162 0.07 1.42 -9.12
N THR A 163 0.21 0.98 -10.37
CA THR A 163 -0.47 -0.21 -10.89
C THR A 163 -0.03 -1.48 -10.18
N MET A 164 1.25 -1.61 -9.82
CA MET A 164 1.74 -2.72 -8.98
C MET A 164 1.07 -2.71 -7.60
N ALA A 165 1.01 -1.55 -6.94
CA ALA A 165 0.37 -1.42 -5.63
C ALA A 165 -1.11 -1.80 -5.68
N ALA A 166 -1.84 -1.32 -6.69
CA ALA A 166 -3.24 -1.69 -6.91
C ALA A 166 -3.41 -3.20 -7.16
N SER A 167 -2.56 -3.78 -8.00
CA SER A 167 -2.64 -5.21 -8.35
C SER A 167 -2.39 -6.11 -7.13
N LYS A 168 -1.42 -5.76 -6.28
CA LYS A 168 -1.13 -6.49 -5.03
C LYS A 168 -2.24 -6.34 -4.00
N ALA A 169 -2.85 -5.16 -3.89
CA ALA A 169 -4.01 -4.94 -3.04
C ALA A 169 -5.22 -5.80 -3.45
N ILE A 170 -5.50 -5.87 -4.76
CA ILE A 170 -6.59 -6.70 -5.31
C ILE A 170 -6.33 -8.19 -5.08
N GLU A 171 -5.08 -8.64 -5.28
CA GLU A 171 -4.67 -10.02 -5.03
C GLU A 171 -4.94 -10.42 -3.57
N LEU A 172 -4.58 -9.55 -2.62
CA LEU A 172 -4.82 -9.77 -1.19
C LEU A 172 -6.32 -9.80 -0.84
N GLU A 173 -7.11 -8.86 -1.38
CA GLU A 173 -8.57 -8.82 -1.19
C GLU A 173 -9.23 -10.10 -1.71
N THR A 174 -8.81 -10.57 -2.89
CA THR A 174 -9.35 -11.79 -3.52
C THR A 174 -9.03 -13.04 -2.71
N ASN A 175 -7.79 -13.17 -2.22
CA ASN A 175 -7.37 -14.31 -1.41
C ASN A 175 -8.10 -14.37 -0.06
N PHE A 176 -8.37 -13.19 0.54
CA PHE A 176 -9.15 -13.10 1.77
C PHE A 176 -10.61 -13.55 1.56
N ASN A 177 -11.26 -13.06 0.50
CA ASN A 177 -12.63 -13.44 0.15
C ASN A 177 -12.75 -14.93 -0.20
N GLY A 178 -11.78 -15.49 -0.92
CA GLY A 178 -11.73 -16.92 -1.22
C GLY A 178 -11.62 -17.79 0.04
N THR A 179 -10.80 -17.37 1.02
CA THR A 179 -10.65 -18.08 2.30
C THR A 179 -11.95 -18.06 3.12
N ILE A 180 -12.64 -16.91 3.16
CA ILE A 180 -13.95 -16.82 3.84
C ILE A 180 -14.99 -17.70 3.14
N ALA A 181 -15.06 -17.67 1.81
CA ALA A 181 -16.02 -18.50 1.05
C ALA A 181 -15.81 -20.00 1.30
N MET A 182 -14.56 -20.47 1.37
CA MET A 182 -14.26 -21.86 1.72
C MET A 182 -14.65 -22.20 3.16
N ASN A 183 -14.39 -21.30 4.11
CA ASN A 183 -14.75 -21.52 5.52
C ASN A 183 -16.28 -21.52 5.76
N VAL A 184 -17.04 -20.71 5.01
CA VAL A 184 -18.51 -20.70 5.08
C VAL A 184 -19.10 -22.00 4.49
N GLN A 185 -18.50 -22.57 3.44
CA GLN A 185 -18.93 -23.86 2.90
C GLN A 185 -18.63 -25.05 3.82
N GLY A 186 -17.69 -24.91 4.76
CA GLY A 186 -17.35 -25.92 5.77
C GLY A 186 -18.28 -25.97 6.99
N ILE A 187 -19.15 -24.97 7.18
CA ILE A 187 -20.11 -24.94 8.30
C ILE A 187 -21.41 -25.63 7.86
N ASN A 188 -21.41 -26.96 7.91
CA ASN A 188 -22.61 -27.77 7.72
C ASN A 188 -23.37 -27.84 9.06
N LEU A 189 -24.27 -26.88 9.30
CA LEU A 189 -25.19 -26.87 10.46
C LEU A 189 -26.32 -27.90 10.28
N ASN A 190 -25.97 -29.18 10.20
CA ASN A 190 -26.91 -30.28 10.39
C ASN A 190 -26.94 -30.70 11.86
N SER A 191 -27.33 -29.78 12.74
CA SER A 191 -27.85 -30.13 14.06
C SER A 191 -29.28 -30.64 13.89
N SER A 192 -29.42 -31.92 13.53
CA SER A 192 -30.70 -32.64 13.55
C SER A 192 -30.46 -34.14 13.75
N GLN A 193 -29.78 -34.50 14.84
CA GLN A 193 -29.93 -35.85 15.39
C GLN A 193 -30.95 -35.84 16.53
N ARG A 194 -32.20 -36.05 16.09
CA ARG A 194 -33.31 -36.76 16.74
C ARG A 194 -33.04 -37.24 18.17
N GLN A 195 -33.65 -36.56 19.15
CA GLN A 195 -34.10 -37.22 20.38
C GLN A 195 -35.26 -38.16 20.01
N GLN A 196 -35.02 -39.47 19.97
CA GLN A 196 -36.11 -40.44 20.06
C GLN A 196 -36.58 -40.50 21.51
N LYS A 197 -37.72 -39.87 21.77
CA LYS A 197 -38.61 -40.23 22.87
C LYS A 197 -39.17 -41.62 22.58
N ASN A 198 -38.77 -42.62 23.37
CA ASN A 198 -39.55 -43.84 23.53
C ASN A 198 -40.36 -43.70 24.81
N ASP A 199 -41.59 -43.19 24.67
CA ASP A 199 -42.67 -43.49 25.58
C ASP A 199 -43.64 -44.41 24.83
N ASN A 200 -43.77 -45.65 25.30
CA ASN A 200 -45.09 -46.27 25.27
C ASN A 200 -45.27 -47.27 26.42
N SER A 201 -46.36 -47.03 27.12
CA SER A 201 -46.96 -47.68 28.29
C SER A 201 -47.40 -49.14 28.08
N GLY A 202 -47.42 -49.91 29.17
CA GLY A 202 -48.16 -51.17 29.30
C GLY A 202 -48.23 -51.65 30.75
N CYS A 203 -49.46 -51.78 31.26
CA CYS A 203 -49.87 -52.02 32.64
C CYS A 203 -49.87 -53.51 33.04
N CYS A 204 -49.60 -53.80 34.33
CA CYS A 204 -50.29 -54.72 35.26
C CYS A 204 -49.40 -54.98 36.48
#